data_AF-A0A232ESK3-F1
#
_entry.id   AF-A0A232ESK3-F1
#
_cell.length_a   1.000
_cell.length_b   1.000
_cell.length_c   1.000
_cell.angle_alpha   90.00
_cell.angle_beta   90.00
_cell.angle_gamma   90.00
#
_symmetry.space_group_name_H-M   'P 1'
#
loop_
_entity.id
_entity.type
_entity.pdbx_description
1 polymer ?
#
loop_
_entity_poly.entity_id
_entity_poly.type
_entity_poly.pdbx_seq_one_letter_code
_entity_poly.pdbx_strand_id
1 'polypeptide(L)'
;MAKTILVLFVYFLTTILTHGTLAQKCFENSEQIHCKLGSKTPYRFIANYNDSRYIYPGCSEKKMWLVVRHGTRFPGKKHVKPMIKKLPKLKKKIVQNYNLNNSELSHDTIEKFNKWTLSFDEKQTMILANEGENELIDLAERMQSRFPNILLDNYDPELYKFKYTATQRTEKSAQSFVLGLFGQYQSANITFPEPEQKDPILRVRHILYNSLRILVFIK
;
A
#
# COMPACT_ATOMS: atom_id res chain seq x y z
N MET A 1 22.11 -37.70 -26.98
CA MET A 1 22.14 -36.27 -27.33
C MET A 1 20.74 -35.66 -27.38
N ALA A 2 19.83 -36.14 -28.24
CA ALA A 2 18.47 -35.58 -28.37
C ALA A 2 17.63 -35.62 -27.07
N LYS A 3 17.70 -36.70 -26.28
CA LYS A 3 17.00 -36.79 -24.98
C LYS A 3 17.48 -35.75 -23.96
N THR A 4 18.79 -35.47 -23.93
CA THR A 4 19.38 -34.49 -23.02
C THR A 4 18.97 -33.07 -23.40
N ILE A 5 18.92 -32.77 -24.71
CA ILE A 5 18.45 -31.48 -25.23
C ILE A 5 16.97 -31.27 -24.91
N LEU A 6 16.14 -32.31 -25.06
CA LEU A 6 14.71 -32.24 -24.73
C LEU A 6 14.49 -31.98 -23.22
N VAL A 7 15.24 -32.65 -22.35
CA VAL A 7 15.17 -32.43 -20.89
C VAL A 7 15.57 -31.01 -20.52
N LEU A 8 16.65 -30.49 -21.11
CA LEU A 8 17.10 -29.11 -20.87
C LEU A 8 16.10 -28.08 -21.41
N PHE A 9 15.46 -28.34 -22.55
CA PHE A 9 14.45 -27.47 -23.14
C PHE A 9 13.17 -27.44 -22.29
N VAL A 10 12.74 -28.59 -21.75
CA VAL A 10 11.61 -28.68 -20.81
C VAL A 10 11.94 -27.95 -19.50
N TYR A 11 13.15 -28.07 -18.97
CA TYR A 11 13.61 -27.34 -17.78
C TYR A 11 13.67 -25.81 -18.01
N PHE A 12 14.04 -25.40 -19.22
CA PHE A 12 14.08 -23.99 -19.61
C PHE A 12 12.66 -23.42 -19.78
N LEU A 13 11.72 -24.18 -20.35
CA LEU A 13 10.31 -23.78 -20.43
C LEU A 13 9.62 -23.68 -19.07
N THR A 14 9.91 -24.60 -18.14
CA THR A 14 9.32 -24.54 -16.79
C THR A 14 9.87 -23.37 -15.97
N THR A 15 11.14 -22.99 -16.14
CA THR A 15 11.72 -21.85 -15.44
C THR A 15 11.23 -20.50 -15.97
N ILE A 16 10.96 -20.37 -17.28
CA ILE A 16 10.37 -19.15 -17.88
C ILE A 16 8.94 -18.90 -17.36
N LEU A 17 8.18 -19.95 -17.05
CA LEU A 17 6.80 -19.85 -16.56
C LEU A 17 6.68 -19.47 -15.06
N THR A 18 7.79 -19.43 -14.32
CA THR A 18 7.78 -19.20 -12.85
C THR A 18 7.99 -17.75 -12.41
N HIS A 19 8.18 -16.80 -13.34
CA HIS A 19 8.24 -15.38 -12.99
C HIS A 19 6.84 -14.77 -12.95
N GLY A 20 6.05 -15.22 -11.97
CA GLY A 20 4.67 -14.79 -11.81
C GLY A 20 4.56 -13.34 -11.40
N THR A 21 3.94 -12.53 -12.27
CA THR A 21 3.50 -11.18 -11.91
C THR A 21 2.46 -11.24 -10.79
N LEU A 22 2.22 -10.14 -10.07
CA LEU A 22 1.19 -10.03 -9.03
C LEU A 22 -0.20 -10.54 -9.48
N ALA A 23 -0.54 -10.29 -10.76
CA ALA A 23 -1.77 -10.79 -11.37
C ALA A 23 -1.82 -12.32 -11.34
N GLN A 24 -0.69 -13.01 -11.57
CA GLN A 24 -0.58 -14.46 -11.53
C GLN A 24 -0.78 -15.01 -10.11
N LYS A 25 -0.20 -14.38 -9.07
CA LYS A 25 -0.35 -14.85 -7.68
C LYS A 25 -1.80 -14.77 -7.18
N CYS A 26 -2.52 -13.69 -7.49
CA CYS A 26 -3.94 -13.56 -7.15
C CYS A 26 -4.88 -14.30 -8.12
N PHE A 27 -4.44 -14.61 -9.34
CA PHE A 27 -5.17 -15.47 -10.27
C PHE A 27 -5.11 -16.93 -9.79
N GLU A 28 -3.93 -17.41 -9.40
CA GLU A 28 -3.70 -18.76 -8.84
C GLU A 28 -4.32 -18.92 -7.45
N ASN A 29 -4.31 -17.87 -6.61
CA ASN A 29 -4.84 -17.89 -5.24
C ASN A 29 -6.10 -17.04 -5.08
N SER A 30 -7.01 -17.12 -6.04
CA SER A 30 -8.20 -16.25 -6.10
C SER A 30 -9.10 -16.34 -4.86
N GLU A 31 -9.03 -17.41 -4.07
CA GLU A 31 -9.81 -17.58 -2.85
C GLU A 31 -9.36 -16.68 -1.69
N GLN A 32 -8.10 -16.26 -1.67
CA GLN A 32 -7.55 -15.47 -0.59
C GLN A 32 -8.23 -14.10 -0.52
N ILE A 33 -8.70 -13.72 0.67
CA ILE A 33 -9.51 -12.50 0.85
C ILE A 33 -8.82 -11.25 0.32
N HIS A 34 -7.50 -11.11 0.50
CA HIS A 34 -6.76 -9.93 0.06
C HIS A 34 -6.74 -9.76 -1.46
N CYS A 35 -6.93 -10.82 -2.24
CA CYS A 35 -7.09 -10.73 -3.70
C CYS A 35 -8.48 -10.23 -4.11
N LYS A 36 -9.45 -10.19 -3.19
CA LYS A 36 -10.85 -9.76 -3.44
C LYS A 36 -11.18 -8.35 -2.93
N LEU A 37 -10.22 -7.64 -2.30
CA LEU A 37 -10.46 -6.31 -1.70
C LEU A 37 -10.25 -5.15 -2.70
N GLY A 38 -9.70 -5.42 -3.89
CA GLY A 38 -9.46 -4.44 -4.94
C GLY A 38 -8.59 -3.27 -4.46
N SER A 39 -9.07 -2.04 -4.62
CA SER A 39 -8.33 -0.83 -4.21
C SER A 39 -8.18 -0.63 -2.69
N LYS A 40 -8.66 -1.59 -1.88
CA LYS A 40 -8.54 -1.64 -0.41
C LYS A 40 -7.61 -2.75 0.06
N THR A 41 -7.00 -3.52 -0.83
CA THR A 41 -5.97 -4.49 -0.48
C THR A 41 -4.77 -3.74 0.11
N PRO A 42 -4.32 -4.05 1.34
CA PRO A 42 -3.11 -3.47 1.90
C PRO A 42 -1.90 -3.80 1.02
N TYR A 43 -1.00 -2.82 0.84
CA TYR A 43 0.10 -2.92 -0.10
C TYR A 43 1.03 -4.08 0.22
N ARG A 44 1.23 -4.44 1.51
CA ARG A 44 2.07 -5.57 1.91
C ARG A 44 1.68 -6.92 1.30
N PHE A 45 0.41 -7.12 0.94
CA PHE A 45 -0.02 -8.37 0.29
C PHE A 45 0.36 -8.43 -1.18
N ILE A 46 0.56 -7.26 -1.80
CA ILE A 46 0.73 -7.10 -3.24
C ILE A 46 2.05 -6.42 -3.62
N ALA A 47 2.89 -6.11 -2.64
CA ALA A 47 4.14 -5.41 -2.82
C ALA A 47 5.13 -6.26 -3.63
N ASN A 48 5.93 -5.57 -4.46
CA ASN A 48 7.13 -6.16 -5.02
C ASN A 48 8.25 -6.01 -3.99
N TYR A 49 8.69 -7.14 -3.43
CA TYR A 49 9.76 -7.19 -2.44
C TYR A 49 11.14 -7.41 -3.05
N ASN A 50 11.23 -7.72 -4.34
CA ASN A 50 12.50 -7.57 -5.02
C ASN A 50 12.87 -6.08 -4.93
N ASP A 51 14.08 -5.78 -4.50
CA ASP A 51 14.67 -4.44 -4.44
C ASP A 51 16.03 -4.40 -5.17
N SER A 52 16.33 -5.44 -5.95
CA SER A 52 17.53 -5.54 -6.76
C SER A 52 17.68 -4.32 -7.67
N ARG A 53 18.90 -3.78 -7.71
CA ARG A 53 19.25 -2.66 -8.59
C ARG A 53 19.03 -3.03 -10.05
N TYR A 54 18.56 -2.06 -10.83
CA TYR A 54 18.50 -2.20 -12.28
C TYR A 54 19.82 -1.71 -12.89
N ILE A 55 20.55 -2.61 -13.55
CA ILE A 55 21.82 -2.28 -14.20
C ILE A 55 21.60 -2.36 -15.71
N TYR A 56 21.77 -1.23 -16.38
CA TYR A 56 21.71 -1.12 -17.84
C TYR A 56 23.10 -0.72 -18.35
N PRO A 57 23.85 -1.63 -19.01
CA PRO A 57 25.21 -1.34 -19.48
C PRO A 57 25.24 -0.08 -20.36
N GLY A 58 26.15 0.84 -20.06
CA GLY A 58 26.29 2.12 -20.77
C GLY A 58 25.28 3.21 -20.40
N CYS A 59 24.34 2.92 -19.49
CA CYS A 59 23.42 3.93 -18.94
C CYS A 59 23.83 4.31 -17.51
N SER A 60 23.50 5.55 -17.13
CA SER A 60 23.58 6.02 -15.74
C SER A 60 22.28 6.68 -15.36
N GLU A 61 21.83 6.46 -14.12
CA GLU A 61 20.62 7.07 -13.64
C GLU A 61 20.85 8.58 -13.44
N LYS A 62 19.88 9.40 -13.84
CA LYS A 62 19.99 10.87 -13.78
C LYS A 62 18.93 11.53 -12.92
N LYS A 63 17.68 11.11 -13.07
CA LYS A 63 16.51 11.73 -12.41
C LYS A 63 15.44 10.68 -12.18
N MET A 64 14.59 10.93 -11.19
CA MET A 64 13.45 10.07 -10.92
C MET A 64 12.20 10.87 -10.54
N TRP A 65 11.06 10.42 -11.04
CA TRP A 65 9.74 10.89 -10.68
C TRP A 65 8.95 9.73 -10.10
N LEU A 66 8.51 9.85 -8.85
CA LEU A 66 7.68 8.83 -8.20
C LEU A 66 6.31 9.39 -7.93
N VAL A 67 5.28 8.74 -8.46
CA VAL A 67 3.89 9.05 -8.16
C VAL A 67 3.31 7.92 -7.30
N VAL A 68 3.20 8.19 -6.01
CA VAL A 68 2.82 7.21 -5.00
C VAL A 68 1.42 7.52 -4.50
N ARG A 69 0.54 6.52 -4.39
CA ARG A 69 -0.78 6.70 -3.75
C ARG A 69 -0.58 6.78 -2.23
N HIS A 70 -1.47 7.48 -1.53
CA HIS A 70 -1.52 7.38 -0.06
C HIS A 70 -1.62 5.91 0.41
N GLY A 71 -1.11 5.62 1.60
CA GLY A 71 -1.15 4.28 2.20
C GLY A 71 -2.54 3.89 2.70
N THR A 72 -2.63 2.72 3.33
CA THR A 72 -3.84 2.21 3.96
C THR A 72 -4.43 3.23 4.94
N ARG A 73 -5.75 3.42 4.85
CA ARG A 73 -6.49 4.45 5.59
C ARG A 73 -7.76 3.89 6.19
N PHE A 74 -8.30 4.60 7.18
CA PHE A 74 -9.61 4.32 7.72
C PHE A 74 -10.75 4.58 6.71
N PRO A 75 -11.95 4.02 6.94
CA PRO A 75 -13.07 4.10 6.01
C PRO A 75 -13.52 5.54 5.67
N GLY A 76 -14.24 5.64 4.56
CA GLY A 76 -14.79 6.93 4.08
C GLY A 76 -15.97 7.42 4.91
N LYS A 77 -16.25 8.73 4.86
CA LYS A 77 -17.38 9.39 5.55
C LYS A 77 -18.71 8.66 5.42
N LYS A 78 -19.00 8.12 4.22
CA LYS A 78 -20.24 7.38 3.93
C LYS A 78 -20.38 6.06 4.71
N HIS A 79 -19.29 5.52 5.25
CA HIS A 79 -19.25 4.18 5.86
C HIS A 79 -19.03 4.21 7.37
N VAL A 80 -18.27 5.18 7.89
CA VAL A 80 -17.88 5.21 9.31
C VAL A 80 -19.09 5.23 10.24
N LYS A 81 -20.02 6.17 10.05
CA LYS A 81 -21.24 6.26 10.89
C LYS A 81 -22.10 4.99 10.82
N PRO A 82 -22.43 4.44 9.63
CA PRO A 82 -23.10 3.14 9.55
C PRO A 82 -22.35 2.01 10.25
N MET A 83 -21.02 1.92 10.11
CA MET A 83 -20.23 0.86 10.72
C MET A 83 -20.29 0.91 12.25
N ILE A 84 -20.05 2.08 12.84
CA ILE A 84 -20.13 2.31 14.29
C ILE A 84 -21.51 1.94 14.83
N LYS A 85 -22.58 2.34 14.13
CA LYS A 85 -23.96 2.10 14.58
C LYS A 85 -24.43 0.65 14.36
N LYS A 86 -24.05 0.02 13.24
CA LYS A 86 -24.66 -1.25 12.78
C LYS A 86 -23.83 -2.47 13.13
N LEU A 87 -22.49 -2.42 13.06
CA LEU A 87 -21.66 -3.62 13.26
C LEU A 87 -21.78 -4.19 14.69
N PRO A 88 -21.80 -3.38 15.78
CA PRO A 88 -22.02 -3.92 17.12
C PRO A 88 -23.39 -4.59 17.28
N LYS A 89 -24.43 -4.03 16.64
CA LYS A 89 -25.78 -4.62 16.63
C LYS A 89 -25.82 -5.93 15.84
N LEU A 90 -25.11 -5.99 14.72
CA LEU A 90 -24.97 -7.20 13.92
C LEU A 90 -24.24 -8.29 14.71
N LYS A 91 -23.11 -7.98 15.36
CA LYS A 91 -22.43 -8.91 16.29
C LYS A 91 -23.40 -9.46 17.32
N LYS A 92 -24.16 -8.58 18.00
CA LYS A 92 -25.12 -9.00 19.04
C LYS A 92 -26.14 -9.99 18.48
N LYS A 93 -26.70 -9.72 17.30
CA LYS A 93 -27.65 -10.62 16.63
C LYS A 93 -27.03 -11.98 16.27
N ILE A 94 -25.81 -11.98 15.75
CA ILE A 94 -25.08 -13.21 15.39
C ILE A 94 -24.89 -14.09 16.63
N VAL A 95 -24.38 -13.52 17.73
CA VAL A 95 -24.14 -14.24 18.99
C VAL A 95 -25.45 -14.73 19.62
N GLN A 96 -26.49 -13.88 19.62
CA GLN A 96 -27.81 -14.27 20.15
C GLN A 96 -28.43 -15.43 19.38
N ASN A 97 -28.38 -15.40 18.04
CA ASN A 97 -28.91 -16.49 17.22
C ASN A 97 -28.16 -17.79 17.45
N TYR A 98 -26.83 -17.74 17.62
CA TYR A 98 -26.05 -18.92 18.00
C TYR A 98 -26.48 -19.50 19.34
N ASN A 99 -26.60 -18.67 20.38
CA ASN A 99 -27.02 -19.13 21.72
C ASN A 99 -28.44 -19.71 21.76
N LEU A 100 -29.30 -19.32 20.80
CA LEU A 100 -30.66 -19.85 20.63
C LEU A 100 -30.70 -21.09 19.71
N ASN A 101 -29.55 -21.65 19.31
CA ASN A 101 -29.44 -22.75 18.34
C ASN A 101 -30.06 -22.44 16.96
N ASN A 102 -30.15 -21.16 16.58
CA ASN A 102 -30.66 -20.66 15.30
C ASN A 102 -29.52 -20.28 14.34
N SER A 103 -28.38 -20.97 14.40
CA SER A 103 -27.21 -20.67 13.56
C SER A 103 -26.40 -21.94 13.30
N GLU A 104 -25.87 -22.05 12.09
CA GLU A 104 -24.93 -23.11 11.68
C GLU A 104 -23.45 -22.70 11.88
N LEU A 105 -23.20 -21.52 12.47
CA LEU A 105 -21.84 -21.05 12.73
C LEU A 105 -21.15 -21.92 13.79
N SER A 106 -19.85 -22.17 13.60
CA SER A 106 -19.05 -22.92 14.58
C SER A 106 -18.81 -22.13 15.88
N HIS A 107 -18.59 -22.86 16.98
CA HIS A 107 -18.23 -22.25 18.28
C HIS A 107 -17.01 -21.31 18.16
N ASP A 108 -15.95 -21.74 17.48
CA ASP A 108 -14.76 -20.93 17.20
C ASP A 108 -15.07 -19.62 16.48
N THR A 109 -16.00 -19.65 15.52
CA THR A 109 -16.41 -18.44 14.79
C THR A 109 -17.12 -17.47 15.73
N ILE A 110 -17.95 -17.98 16.62
CA ILE A 110 -18.69 -17.19 17.60
C ILE A 110 -17.77 -16.63 18.67
N GLU A 111 -16.77 -17.37 19.12
CA GLU A 111 -15.73 -16.84 19.99
C GLU A 111 -15.01 -15.65 19.37
N LYS A 112 -14.69 -15.71 18.06
CA LYS A 112 -14.10 -14.59 17.33
C LYS A 112 -15.04 -13.39 17.32
N PHE A 113 -16.35 -13.58 17.08
CA PHE A 113 -17.32 -12.50 17.20
C PHE A 113 -17.42 -11.93 18.62
N ASN A 114 -17.38 -12.78 19.65
CA ASN A 114 -17.40 -12.35 21.06
C ASN A 114 -16.19 -11.48 21.40
N LYS A 115 -14.99 -11.87 20.93
CA LYS A 115 -13.74 -11.13 21.10
C LYS A 115 -13.65 -9.87 20.21
N TRP A 116 -14.38 -9.83 19.10
CA TRP A 116 -14.32 -8.72 18.14
C TRP A 116 -14.87 -7.41 18.73
N THR A 117 -14.14 -6.32 18.51
CA THR A 117 -14.56 -4.94 18.78
C THR A 117 -14.26 -4.06 17.57
N LEU A 118 -14.96 -2.92 17.48
CA LEU A 118 -14.63 -1.92 16.47
C LEU A 118 -13.39 -1.16 16.92
N SER A 119 -12.34 -1.17 16.10
CA SER A 119 -11.02 -0.61 16.44
C SER A 119 -10.85 0.88 16.12
N PHE A 120 -11.94 1.57 15.74
CA PHE A 120 -11.87 2.98 15.36
C PHE A 120 -13.14 3.75 15.69
N ASP A 121 -13.01 5.07 15.79
CA ASP A 121 -14.09 6.01 16.03
C ASP A 121 -14.37 6.95 14.85
N GLU A 122 -15.28 7.91 15.04
CA GLU A 122 -15.62 8.90 14.00
C GLU A 122 -14.47 9.84 13.65
N LYS A 123 -13.58 10.15 14.59
CA LYS A 123 -12.46 11.09 14.39
C LYS A 123 -11.44 10.51 13.43
N GLN A 124 -11.33 9.19 13.36
CA GLN A 124 -10.44 8.49 12.44
C GLN A 124 -10.99 8.40 11.01
N THR A 125 -12.06 9.09 10.65
CA THR A 125 -12.63 9.04 9.29
C THR A 125 -11.63 9.54 8.23
N MET A 126 -11.34 8.72 7.22
CA MET A 126 -10.50 9.04 6.05
C MET A 126 -9.04 9.44 6.35
N ILE A 127 -8.57 9.31 7.59
CA ILE A 127 -7.18 9.55 7.95
C ILE A 127 -6.32 8.32 7.66
N LEU A 128 -5.01 8.52 7.46
CA LEU A 128 -4.05 7.44 7.31
C LEU A 128 -4.07 6.55 8.56
N ALA A 129 -3.96 5.24 8.36
CA ALA A 129 -3.82 4.28 9.45
C ALA A 129 -2.34 3.90 9.61
N ASN A 130 -1.95 3.35 10.76
CA ASN A 130 -0.57 2.93 11.03
C ASN A 130 -0.05 1.94 9.98
N GLU A 131 -0.91 1.03 9.49
CA GLU A 131 -0.59 0.14 8.36
C GLU A 131 -0.10 0.96 7.15
N GLY A 132 -0.78 2.07 6.83
CA GLY A 132 -0.41 2.94 5.73
C GLY A 132 0.87 3.72 5.97
N GLU A 133 1.21 4.04 7.22
CA GLU A 133 2.50 4.66 7.56
C GLU A 133 3.64 3.67 7.30
N ASN A 134 3.52 2.45 7.82
CA ASN A 134 4.50 1.38 7.62
C ASN A 134 4.66 1.03 6.13
N GLU A 135 3.56 0.91 5.38
CA GLU A 135 3.60 0.65 3.95
C GLU A 135 4.46 1.67 3.17
N LEU A 136 4.42 2.95 3.57
CA LEU A 136 5.17 4.01 2.91
C LEU A 136 6.63 4.08 3.36
N ILE A 137 6.91 3.78 4.62
CA ILE A 137 8.28 3.63 5.14
C ILE A 137 8.97 2.49 4.39
N ASP A 138 8.39 1.28 4.41
CA ASP A 138 8.98 0.12 3.77
C ASP A 138 9.13 0.32 2.25
N LEU A 139 8.20 1.06 1.63
CA LEU A 139 8.29 1.42 0.21
C LEU A 139 9.47 2.36 -0.06
N ALA A 140 9.68 3.38 0.78
CA ALA A 140 10.80 4.29 0.64
C ALA A 140 12.14 3.55 0.76
N GLU A 141 12.30 2.70 1.77
CA GLU A 141 13.51 1.91 2.00
C GLU A 141 13.81 1.00 0.80
N ARG A 142 12.80 0.28 0.27
CA ARG A 142 12.98 -0.55 -0.93
C ARG A 142 13.35 0.27 -2.16
N MET A 143 12.77 1.46 -2.32
CA MET A 143 13.10 2.33 -3.44
C MET A 143 14.53 2.85 -3.33
N GLN A 144 14.99 3.20 -2.12
CA GLN A 144 16.35 3.63 -1.85
C GLN A 144 17.36 2.49 -2.09
N SER A 145 17.09 1.29 -1.59
CA SER A 145 17.90 0.07 -1.87
C SER A 145 18.04 -0.19 -3.37
N ARG A 146 16.94 -0.02 -4.11
CA ARG A 146 16.88 -0.22 -5.56
C ARG A 146 17.58 0.86 -6.37
N PHE A 147 17.52 2.13 -5.94
CA PHE A 147 18.05 3.29 -6.67
C PHE A 147 18.95 4.19 -5.80
N PRO A 148 20.03 3.65 -5.21
CA PRO A 148 20.81 4.38 -4.20
C PRO A 148 21.64 5.53 -4.78
N ASN A 149 21.89 5.54 -6.09
CA ASN A 149 22.60 6.64 -6.76
C ASN A 149 21.72 7.88 -6.97
N ILE A 150 20.39 7.73 -6.91
CA ILE A 150 19.42 8.83 -7.04
C ILE A 150 18.81 9.16 -5.69
N LEU A 151 18.39 8.15 -4.94
CA LEU A 151 17.81 8.29 -3.61
C LEU A 151 18.91 8.27 -2.54
N LEU A 152 19.69 9.34 -2.48
CA LEU A 152 20.73 9.51 -1.48
C LEU A 152 20.15 9.57 -0.06
N ASP A 153 20.84 8.95 0.90
CA ASP A 153 20.42 8.87 2.31
C ASP A 153 20.48 10.22 3.04
N ASN A 154 21.16 11.21 2.47
CA ASN A 154 21.23 12.56 3.00
C ASN A 154 20.21 13.46 2.28
N TYR A 155 19.40 14.17 3.06
CA TYR A 155 18.45 15.11 2.51
C TYR A 155 19.14 16.37 1.98
N ASP A 156 18.77 16.76 0.75
CA ASP A 156 19.15 18.03 0.13
C ASP A 156 17.89 18.68 -0.51
N PRO A 157 17.47 19.88 -0.08
CA PRO A 157 16.30 20.57 -0.63
C PRO A 157 16.43 20.94 -2.12
N GLU A 158 17.64 21.03 -2.67
CA GLU A 158 17.86 21.30 -4.10
C GLU A 158 17.67 20.04 -4.97
N LEU A 159 17.93 18.86 -4.39
CA LEU A 159 17.78 17.56 -5.05
C LEU A 159 16.37 17.00 -4.91
N TYR A 160 15.75 17.17 -3.73
CA TYR A 160 14.45 16.57 -3.41
C TYR A 160 13.31 17.58 -3.42
N LYS A 161 12.27 17.29 -4.20
CA LYS A 161 11.01 18.03 -4.17
C LYS A 161 9.84 17.11 -3.87
N PHE A 162 9.03 17.50 -2.89
CA PHE A 162 7.84 16.77 -2.48
C PHE A 162 6.59 17.56 -2.87
N LYS A 163 5.56 16.87 -3.34
CA LYS A 163 4.24 17.45 -3.61
C LYS A 163 3.17 16.45 -3.21
N TYR A 164 2.12 16.92 -2.56
CA TYR A 164 1.01 16.08 -2.13
C TYR A 164 -0.29 16.88 -2.19
N THR A 165 -1.40 16.17 -2.34
CA THR A 165 -2.70 16.83 -2.30
C THR A 165 -3.05 17.29 -0.88
N ALA A 166 -3.85 18.35 -0.73
CA ALA A 166 -4.27 18.88 0.57
C ALA A 166 -5.25 17.95 1.32
N THR A 167 -4.76 16.82 1.82
CA THR A 167 -5.49 15.89 2.69
C THR A 167 -4.54 15.27 3.69
N GLN A 168 -5.00 15.06 4.94
CA GLN A 168 -4.19 14.48 6.01
C GLN A 168 -3.50 13.17 5.58
N ARG A 169 -4.20 12.30 4.84
CA ARG A 169 -3.64 11.00 4.47
C ARG A 169 -2.49 11.09 3.47
N THR A 170 -2.50 12.06 2.56
CA THR A 170 -1.41 12.23 1.59
C THR A 170 -0.25 12.98 2.20
N GLU A 171 -0.52 13.93 3.09
CA GLU A 171 0.51 14.61 3.88
C GLU A 171 1.24 13.61 4.78
N LYS A 172 0.50 12.84 5.59
CA LYS A 172 1.11 11.82 6.47
C LYS A 172 1.83 10.74 5.68
N SER A 173 1.30 10.30 4.55
CA SER A 173 2.02 9.34 3.70
C SER A 173 3.30 9.94 3.11
N ALA A 174 3.34 11.23 2.78
CA ALA A 174 4.58 11.89 2.36
C ALA A 174 5.59 11.96 3.52
N GLN A 175 5.13 12.29 4.72
CA GLN A 175 5.97 12.26 5.94
C GLN A 175 6.53 10.86 6.22
N SER A 176 5.70 9.81 6.14
CA SER A 176 6.15 8.42 6.32
C SER A 176 7.15 7.97 5.26
N PHE A 177 6.94 8.36 3.99
CA PHE A 177 7.89 8.04 2.92
C PHE A 177 9.24 8.72 3.15
N VAL A 178 9.22 10.00 3.53
CA VAL A 178 10.42 10.76 3.87
C VAL A 178 11.13 10.22 5.10
N LEU A 179 10.37 9.74 6.10
CA LEU A 179 10.91 9.06 7.26
C LEU A 179 11.66 7.78 6.87
N GLY A 180 11.14 6.98 5.94
CA GLY A 180 11.83 5.79 5.43
C GLY A 180 13.08 6.11 4.59
N LEU A 181 13.10 7.25 3.88
CA LEU A 181 14.27 7.65 3.08
C LEU A 181 15.45 8.17 3.92
N PHE A 182 15.18 8.98 4.95
CA PHE A 182 16.23 9.73 5.63
C PHE A 182 16.33 9.44 7.14
N GLY A 183 15.46 8.58 7.66
CA GLY A 183 15.35 8.31 9.08
C GLY A 183 14.75 9.48 9.87
N GLN A 184 14.61 9.28 11.19
CA GLN A 184 13.89 10.19 12.07
C GLN A 184 14.55 11.58 12.21
N TYR A 185 15.88 11.63 12.31
CA TYR A 185 16.59 12.88 12.57
C TYR A 185 16.54 13.86 11.39
N GLN A 186 16.78 13.37 10.17
CA GLN A 186 16.76 14.23 8.99
C GLN A 186 15.34 14.59 8.58
N SER A 187 14.39 13.65 8.67
CA SER A 187 12.99 13.90 8.31
C SER A 187 12.33 15.00 9.14
N ALA A 188 12.75 15.18 10.40
CA ALA A 188 12.27 16.26 11.27
C ALA A 188 12.62 17.67 10.75
N ASN A 189 13.68 17.81 9.96
CA ASN A 189 14.16 19.08 9.43
C ASN A 189 13.61 19.39 8.02
N ILE A 190 12.83 18.49 7.43
CA ILE A 190 12.31 18.66 6.07
C ILE A 190 11.08 19.57 6.10
N THR A 191 11.16 20.68 5.38
CA THR A 191 10.03 21.57 5.18
C THR A 191 9.24 21.14 3.95
N PHE A 192 8.00 20.71 4.17
CA PHE A 192 7.08 20.38 3.09
C PHE A 192 6.45 21.64 2.50
N PRO A 193 6.25 21.72 1.17
CA PRO A 193 5.55 22.84 0.58
C PRO A 193 4.06 22.78 0.89
N GLU A 194 3.44 23.95 1.02
CA GLU A 194 2.00 24.07 1.22
C GLU A 194 1.22 23.39 0.07
N PRO A 195 0.27 22.49 0.39
CA PRO A 195 -0.42 21.73 -0.64
C PRO A 195 -1.51 22.56 -1.33
N GLU A 196 -1.57 22.47 -2.65
CA GLU A 196 -2.61 23.13 -3.44
C GLU A 196 -3.99 22.46 -3.24
N GLN A 197 -5.02 23.28 -2.98
CA GLN A 197 -6.39 22.78 -2.81
C GLN A 197 -6.97 22.17 -4.09
N LYS A 198 -6.62 22.75 -5.25
CA LYS A 198 -7.03 22.29 -6.59
C LYS A 198 -5.79 21.99 -7.44
N ASP A 199 -4.99 21.03 -6.97
CA ASP A 199 -3.76 20.63 -7.64
C ASP A 199 -4.02 20.11 -9.07
N PRO A 200 -3.59 20.82 -10.13
CA PRO A 200 -3.87 20.42 -11.51
C PRO A 200 -3.01 19.24 -11.97
N ILE A 201 -1.94 18.90 -11.23
CA ILE A 201 -1.02 17.81 -11.56
C ILE A 201 -1.48 16.52 -10.87
N LEU A 202 -1.79 16.59 -9.58
CA LEU A 202 -2.16 15.44 -8.76
C LEU A 202 -3.66 15.13 -8.78
N ARG A 203 -4.52 16.05 -9.27
CA ARG A 203 -5.98 15.87 -9.38
C ARG A 203 -6.51 16.11 -10.80
N VAL A 204 -5.84 15.57 -11.82
CA VAL A 204 -6.35 15.59 -13.21
C VAL A 204 -7.63 14.75 -13.32
N ARG A 205 -8.78 15.40 -13.59
CA ARG A 205 -10.13 14.78 -13.64
C ARG A 205 -10.27 13.66 -14.68
N HIS A 206 -9.44 13.62 -15.71
CA HIS A 206 -9.55 12.66 -16.81
C HIS A 206 -8.68 11.40 -16.69
N ILE A 207 -7.68 11.37 -15.81
CA ILE A 207 -6.75 10.24 -15.80
C ILE A 207 -7.23 9.09 -14.91
N LEU A 208 -7.68 9.28 -13.67
CA LEU A 208 -8.25 8.17 -12.86
C LEU A 208 -9.17 8.68 -11.73
N TYR A 209 -10.38 8.13 -11.66
CA TYR A 209 -11.34 8.32 -10.56
C TYR A 209 -10.64 8.26 -9.18
N ASN A 210 -10.77 9.31 -8.36
CA ASN A 210 -10.41 9.34 -6.93
C ASN A 210 -8.95 9.01 -6.53
N SER A 211 -7.95 9.34 -7.34
CA SER A 211 -6.55 9.05 -7.00
C SER A 211 -5.86 10.23 -6.32
N LEU A 212 -5.77 10.21 -4.99
CA LEU A 212 -4.93 11.13 -4.23
C LEU A 212 -3.51 10.56 -4.14
N ARG A 213 -2.53 11.41 -4.46
CA ARG A 213 -1.16 11.00 -4.76
C ARG A 213 -0.16 11.90 -4.05
N ILE A 214 1.05 11.37 -3.95
CA ILE A 214 2.30 12.00 -3.55
C ILE A 214 3.15 11.96 -4.82
N LEU A 215 3.75 13.09 -5.18
CA LEU A 215 4.78 13.15 -6.20
C LEU A 215 6.09 13.48 -5.51
N VAL A 216 7.06 12.58 -5.64
CA VAL A 216 8.45 12.82 -5.28
C VAL A 216 9.20 13.07 -6.57
N PHE A 217 9.81 14.24 -6.67
CA PHE A 217 10.67 14.62 -7.78
C PHE A 217 12.10 14.73 -7.28
N ILE A 218 13.01 14.04 -7.95
CA ILE A 218 14.44 14.07 -7.65
C ILE A 218 15.17 14.60 -8.87
N LYS A 219 15.90 15.70 -8.68
CA LYS A 219 16.58 16.46 -9.73
C LYS A 219 17.97 15.92 -10.04
#